data_AF-A0A3D4YM96-F1
#
_entry.id   AF-A0A3D4YM96-F1
#
_cell.length_a   1.000
_cell.length_b   1.000
_cell.length_c   1.000
_cell.angle_alpha   90.00
_cell.angle_beta   90.00
_cell.angle_gamma   90.00
#
_symmetry.space_group_name_H-M   'P 1'
#
loop_
_entity.id
_entity.type
_entity.pdbx_description
1 polymer ?
#
loop_
_entity_poly.entity_id
_entity_poly.type
_entity_poly.pdbx_seq_one_letter_code
_entity_poly.pdbx_strand_id
1 'polypeptide(L)'
;GGAHVSLRTSSGAYSGELLAVQEDGVIISSDRIMFAPFSAIVGLTVEKMGAHYRLGTADVPRGERLAQFRAVSRFPQGLTPNIRSVLLAQKSQTEIAVLP
;
A
#
# COMPACT_ATOMS: atom_id res chain seq x y z
N GLY A 1 12.59 -6.80 0.91
CA GLY A 1 11.78 -5.76 0.26
C GLY A 1 10.37 -6.27 0.11
N GLY A 2 9.38 -5.39 0.15
CA GLY A 2 7.99 -5.70 -0.16
C GLY A 2 7.77 -5.86 -1.66
N ALA A 3 6.62 -6.42 -2.04
CA ALA A 3 6.24 -6.55 -3.43
C ALA A 3 5.97 -5.18 -4.08
N HIS A 4 6.18 -5.08 -5.39
CA HIS A 4 5.83 -3.87 -6.14
C HIS A 4 4.34 -3.89 -6.48
N VAL A 5 3.68 -2.74 -6.35
CA VAL A 5 2.26 -2.59 -6.66
C VAL A 5 2.05 -1.49 -7.68
N SER A 6 1.08 -1.72 -8.56
CA SER A 6 0.46 -0.69 -9.39
C SER A 6 -0.93 -0.40 -8.85
N LEU A 7 -1.18 0.86 -8.52
CA LEU A 7 -2.39 1.40 -7.93
C LEU A 7 -3.00 2.43 -8.89
N ARG A 8 -4.32 2.45 -8.99
CA ARG A 8 -5.07 3.55 -9.59
C ARG A 8 -6.11 4.05 -8.59
N THR A 9 -6.24 5.37 -8.50
CA THR A 9 -7.35 6.06 -7.84
C THR A 9 -8.12 6.90 -8.85
N SER A 10 -9.09 7.69 -8.40
CA SER A 10 -9.81 8.63 -9.26
C SER A 10 -8.91 9.76 -9.79
N SER A 11 -7.84 10.10 -9.05
CA SER A 11 -6.94 11.21 -9.37
C SER A 11 -5.72 10.83 -10.18
N GLY A 12 -5.41 9.53 -10.32
CA GLY A 12 -4.22 9.11 -11.07
C GLY A 12 -3.80 7.66 -10.85
N ALA A 13 -2.65 7.33 -11.42
CA ALA A 13 -1.98 6.05 -11.26
C ALA A 13 -0.67 6.22 -10.48
N TYR A 14 -0.39 5.28 -9.58
CA TYR A 14 0.75 5.29 -8.69
C TYR A 14 1.39 3.90 -8.69
N SER A 15 2.71 3.84 -8.58
CA SER A 15 3.43 2.57 -8.42
C SER A 15 4.53 2.69 -7.38
N GLY A 16 4.84 1.57 -6.71
CA GLY A 16 5.83 1.58 -5.64
C GLY A 16 5.94 0.26 -4.89
N GLU A 17 6.86 0.23 -3.92
CA GLU A 17 6.99 -0.88 -2.97
C GLU A 17 5.83 -0.85 -1.97
N LEU A 18 5.15 -1.98 -1.78
CA LEU A 18 4.16 -2.16 -0.73
C LEU A 18 4.85 -2.25 0.63
N LEU A 19 4.75 -1.18 1.41
CA LEU A 19 5.35 -1.12 2.74
C LEU A 19 4.52 -1.88 3.77
N ALA A 20 3.22 -1.62 3.82
CA ALA A 20 2.32 -2.21 4.80
C ALA A 20 0.87 -2.24 4.28
N VAL A 21 0.05 -3.11 4.86
CA VAL A 21 -1.37 -3.22 4.58
C VAL A 21 -2.13 -3.12 5.90
N GLN A 22 -2.91 -2.04 6.03
CA GLN A 22 -3.74 -1.72 7.18
C GLN A 22 -5.18 -2.18 6.94
N GLU A 23 -6.06 -1.99 7.92
CA GLU A 23 -7.47 -2.43 7.79
C GLU A 23 -8.27 -1.59 6.80
N ASP A 24 -7.88 -0.33 6.64
CA ASP A 24 -8.55 0.69 5.84
C ASP A 24 -7.82 1.06 4.55
N GLY A 25 -6.59 0.56 4.34
CA GLY A 25 -5.84 0.83 3.12
C GLY A 25 -4.44 0.22 3.06
N VAL A 26 -3.67 0.68 2.07
CA VAL A 26 -2.29 0.25 1.84
C VAL A 26 -1.33 1.43 1.94
N ILE A 27 -0.11 1.15 2.40
CA ILE A 27 0.98 2.12 2.41
C ILE A 27 2.01 1.70 1.37
N ILE A 28 2.33 2.60 0.44
CA ILE A 28 3.30 2.37 -0.62
C ILE A 28 4.45 3.38 -0.54
N SER A 29 5.63 2.96 -1.00
CA SER A 29 6.82 3.79 -1.15
C SER A 29 7.19 3.92 -2.62
N SER A 30 7.16 5.15 -3.10
CA SER A 30 7.62 5.53 -4.44
C SER A 30 8.62 6.68 -4.29
N ASP A 31 8.44 7.79 -5.00
CA ASP A 31 9.14 9.06 -4.71
C ASP A 31 8.81 9.57 -3.30
N ARG A 32 7.59 9.28 -2.82
CA ARG A 32 7.10 9.59 -1.48
C ARG A 32 6.41 8.37 -0.87
N ILE A 33 6.25 8.40 0.45
CA ILE A 33 5.41 7.47 1.20
C ILE A 33 3.98 7.96 1.16
N MET A 34 3.10 7.11 0.67
CA MET A 34 1.70 7.40 0.42
C MET A 34 0.81 6.34 1.05
N PHE A 35 -0.32 6.76 1.59
CA PHE A 35 -1.41 5.92 2.05
C PHE A 35 -2.57 6.00 1.05
N ALA A 36 -3.02 4.84 0.59
CA ALA A 36 -4.18 4.71 -0.28
C ALA A 36 -5.30 4.02 0.50
N PRO A 37 -6.36 4.75 0.93
CA PRO A 37 -7.54 4.15 1.50
C PRO A 37 -8.19 3.19 0.49
N PHE A 38 -8.67 2.01 0.90
CA PHE A 38 -9.32 1.06 -0.01
C PHE A 38 -10.52 1.70 -0.75
N SER A 39 -11.20 2.65 -0.12
CA SER A 39 -12.30 3.41 -0.73
C SER A 39 -11.88 4.29 -1.91
N ALA A 40 -10.61 4.73 -1.96
CA ALA A 40 -10.05 5.53 -3.04
C ALA A 40 -9.50 4.66 -4.20
N ILE A 41 -9.29 3.36 -3.96
CA ILE A 41 -8.68 2.46 -4.94
C ILE A 41 -9.72 2.05 -5.99
N VAL A 42 -9.47 2.42 -7.24
CA VAL A 42 -10.24 1.93 -8.39
C VAL A 42 -9.63 0.66 -8.98
N GLY A 43 -8.33 0.44 -8.75
CA GLY A 43 -7.63 -0.78 -9.11
C GLY A 43 -6.29 -0.89 -8.40
N LEU A 44 -5.95 -2.07 -7.92
CA LEU A 44 -4.62 -2.40 -7.41
C LEU A 44 -4.19 -3.74 -7.98
N THR A 45 -2.91 -3.87 -8.34
CA THR A 45 -2.30 -5.16 -8.69
C THR A 45 -0.93 -5.25 -8.04
N VAL A 46 -0.65 -6.36 -7.37
CA VAL A 46 0.72 -6.71 -6.97
C VAL A 46 1.41 -7.40 -8.15
N GLU A 47 2.53 -6.82 -8.58
CA GLU A 47 3.23 -7.27 -9.78
C GLU A 47 3.76 -8.69 -9.62
N LYS A 48 3.62 -9.50 -10.68
CA LYS A 48 4.11 -10.89 -10.75
C LYS A 48 3.46 -11.87 -9.76
N MET A 49 2.37 -11.50 -9.09
CA MET A 49 1.70 -12.38 -8.11
C MET A 49 0.33 -12.94 -8.55
N GLY A 50 -0.15 -12.58 -9.74
CA GLY A 50 -1.37 -13.13 -10.33
C GLY A 50 -2.67 -12.49 -9.81
N ALA A 51 -3.81 -13.11 -10.12
CA ALA A 51 -5.14 -12.51 -9.94
C ALA A 51 -5.58 -12.38 -8.47
N HIS A 52 -5.08 -13.25 -7.57
CA HIS A 52 -5.40 -13.22 -6.14
C HIS A 52 -4.93 -11.93 -5.45
N TYR A 53 -3.93 -11.26 -6.03
CA TYR A 53 -3.35 -10.02 -5.55
C TYR A 53 -3.81 -8.80 -6.35
N ARG A 54 -5.08 -8.82 -6.79
CA ARG A 54 -5.73 -7.68 -7.42
C ARG A 54 -6.84 -7.16 -6.52
N LEU A 55 -7.07 -5.85 -6.52
CA LEU A 55 -8.28 -5.24 -5.98
C LEU A 55 -8.95 -4.44 -7.09
N GLY A 56 -10.28 -4.50 -7.13
CA GLY A 56 -11.10 -3.67 -8.01
C GLY A 56 -11.64 -2.43 -7.29
N THR A 57 -12.54 -1.71 -7.96
CA THR A 57 -13.22 -0.55 -7.39
C THR A 57 -13.99 -0.91 -6.12
N ALA A 58 -13.72 -0.18 -5.04
CA ALA A 58 -14.35 -0.38 -3.72
C ALA A 58 -14.15 -1.79 -3.11
N ASP A 59 -13.18 -2.57 -3.60
CA ASP A 59 -12.83 -3.87 -3.04
C ASP A 59 -11.98 -3.68 -1.78
N VAL A 60 -12.43 -4.27 -0.67
CA VAL A 60 -11.75 -4.23 0.62
C VAL A 60 -11.36 -5.66 0.98
N PRO A 61 -10.06 -6.03 0.94
CA PRO A 61 -9.64 -7.37 1.29
C PRO A 61 -9.93 -7.63 2.78
N ARG A 62 -10.49 -8.82 3.08
CA ARG A 62 -10.79 -9.26 4.44
C ARG A 62 -10.27 -10.69 4.68
N GLY A 63 -10.15 -11.05 5.95
CA GLY A 63 -9.75 -12.41 6.37
C GLY A 63 -8.44 -12.85 5.74
N GLU A 64 -8.44 -14.03 5.12
CA GLU A 64 -7.26 -14.61 4.49
C GLU A 64 -6.67 -13.72 3.38
N ARG A 65 -7.50 -13.06 2.57
CA ARG A 65 -7.02 -12.17 1.50
C ARG A 65 -6.25 -10.99 2.06
N LEU A 66 -6.71 -10.40 3.18
CA LEU A 66 -5.96 -9.35 3.87
C LEU A 66 -4.62 -9.87 4.39
N ALA A 67 -4.60 -11.08 4.96
CA ALA A 67 -3.37 -11.72 5.43
C ALA A 67 -2.39 -11.99 4.27
N GLN A 68 -2.87 -12.41 3.10
CA GLN A 68 -2.07 -12.60 1.89
C GLN A 68 -1.42 -11.29 1.44
N PHE A 69 -2.19 -10.20 1.39
CA PHE A 69 -1.65 -8.87 1.06
C PHE A 69 -0.62 -8.38 2.10
N ARG A 70 -0.85 -8.62 3.39
CA ARG A 70 0.14 -8.32 4.45
C ARG A 70 1.42 -9.12 4.28
N ALA A 71 1.32 -10.42 3.96
CA ALA A 71 2.46 -11.31 3.81
C ALA A 71 3.45 -10.90 2.70
N VAL A 72 2.96 -10.17 1.68
CA VAL A 72 3.79 -9.69 0.57
C VAL A 72 4.25 -8.24 0.74
N SER A 73 3.84 -7.58 1.82
CA SER A 73 4.33 -6.26 2.18
C SER A 73 5.69 -6.34 2.87
N ARG A 74 6.46 -5.24 2.86
CA ARG A 74 7.76 -5.18 3.54
C ARG A 74 7.63 -5.33 5.06
N PHE A 75 6.53 -4.83 5.63
CA PHE A 75 6.24 -4.87 7.06
C PHE A 75 4.85 -5.49 7.30
N PRO A 76 4.74 -6.83 7.33
CA PRO A 76 3.46 -7.53 7.46
C PRO A 76 2.66 -7.21 8.73
N GLN A 77 3.36 -6.80 9.79
CA GLN A 77 2.78 -6.38 11.08
C GLN A 77 2.43 -4.87 11.11
N GLY A 78 2.61 -4.16 10.00
CA GLY A 78 2.42 -2.72 9.89
C GLY A 78 3.66 -1.89 10.21
N LEU A 79 3.53 -0.57 10.06
CA LEU A 79 4.59 0.39 10.38
C LEU A 79 4.46 0.83 11.84
N THR A 80 5.41 0.41 12.69
CA THR A 80 5.53 0.97 14.03
C THR A 80 5.91 2.45 13.96
N PRO A 81 5.69 3.25 15.02
CA PRO A 81 6.05 4.67 15.01
C PRO A 81 7.52 4.93 14.67
N ASN A 82 8.43 4.08 15.16
CA ASN A 82 9.86 4.19 14.87
C ASN A 82 10.16 3.90 13.39
N ILE A 83 9.62 2.81 12.84
CA ILE A 83 9.80 2.45 11.43
C ILE A 83 9.23 3.57 10.54
N ARG A 84 8.04 4.08 10.86
CA ARG A 84 7.41 5.18 10.14
C ARG A 84 8.31 6.42 10.12
N SER A 85 8.86 6.82 11.27
CA SER A 85 9.75 7.99 11.38
C SER A 85 10.99 7.85 10.50
N VAL A 86 11.65 6.69 10.55
CA VAL A 86 12.85 6.42 9.73
C VAL A 86 12.53 6.47 8.24
N LEU A 87 11.44 5.84 7.80
CA LEU A 87 11.07 5.82 6.39
C LEU A 87 10.71 7.22 5.88
N LEU A 88 9.98 8.01 6.68
CA LEU A 88 9.62 9.38 6.34
C LEU A 88 10.86 10.28 6.22
N ALA A 89 11.81 10.17 7.16
CA ALA A 89 13.07 10.91 7.11
C ALA A 89 13.89 10.59 5.83
N GLN A 90 13.90 9.32 5.39
CA GLN A 90 14.56 8.89 4.14
C GLN A 90 13.97 9.54 2.88
N LYS A 91 12.70 9.97 2.94
CA LYS A 91 12.00 10.64 1.84
C LYS A 91 11.87 12.15 2.07
N SER A 92 12.56 12.70 3.07
CA SER A 92 12.43 14.10 3.48
C SER A 92 10.97 14.50 3.75
N GLN A 93 10.18 13.57 4.29
CA GLN A 93 8.79 13.77 4.68
C GLN A 93 8.67 13.84 6.20
N THR A 94 7.67 14.59 6.66
CA THR A 94 7.23 14.61 8.07
C THR A 94 5.96 13.78 8.27
N GLU A 95 5.21 13.52 7.18
CA GLU A 95 3.95 12.79 7.20
C GLU A 95 3.75 11.92 5.95
N ILE A 96 2.88 10.92 6.09
CA ILE A 96 2.45 10.06 4.98
C ILE A 96 1.42 10.84 4.17
N ALA A 97 1.66 10.99 2.86
CA ALA A 97 0.69 11.65 1.99
C ALA A 97 -0.53 10.73 1.78
N VAL A 98 -1.74 11.28 1.80
CA VAL A 98 -2.96 10.50 1.58
C VAL A 98 -3.42 10.69 0.14
N LEU A 99 -3.70 9.58 -0.56
CA LEU A 99 -4.22 9.62 -1.91
C LEU A 99 -5.75 9.82 -1.90
N PRO A 100 -6.28 10.69 -2.78
CA PRO A 100 -7.71 10.91 -2.92
C PRO A 100 -8.40 9.87 -3.82
#